data_AF-A0A4R2MG25-F1
#
_entry.id   AF-A0A4R2MG25-F1
#
_cell.length_a   1.000
_cell.length_b   1.000
_cell.length_c   1.000
_cell.angle_alpha   90.00
_cell.angle_beta   90.00
_cell.angle_gamma   90.00
#
_symmetry.space_group_name_H-M   'P 1'
#
loop_
_entity.id
_entity.type
_entity.pdbx_description
1 polymer ?
#
loop_
_entity_poly.entity_id
_entity_poly.type
_entity_poly.pdbx_seq_one_letter_code
_entity_poly.pdbx_strand_id
1 'polypeptide(L)'
;MALKPAAALRRWLAPACLALAGLALAAAAERGWSGWQQARANERMAWAEPPQDAEPRVLLARAVALERLGRADEALADYAEVEARGDAALRHAARVNVANLYLRRGIAVAREDGNAERALVLLQLAKSGLRRALRERPEDWNARYNLELAQRLLPDVVPRDWRRSGDEPEIPEAMKRDKAAWTEMVSPPRGMH
;
A
#
# COMPACT_ATOMS: atom_id res chain seq x y z
N MET A 1 1.02 37.46 -60.77
CA MET A 1 2.07 37.06 -59.81
C MET A 1 1.39 36.28 -58.68
N ALA A 2 2.00 35.18 -58.27
CA ALA A 2 1.36 33.98 -57.72
C ALA A 2 0.87 34.08 -56.27
N LEU A 3 -0.28 33.47 -55.96
CA LEU A 3 -0.74 33.12 -54.61
C LEU A 3 -1.74 31.95 -54.67
N LYS A 4 -1.26 30.69 -54.74
CA LYS A 4 -2.02 29.49 -54.30
C LYS A 4 -1.12 28.36 -53.71
N PRO A 5 -0.27 28.60 -52.70
CA PRO A 5 0.38 27.50 -51.97
C PRO A 5 -0.51 26.84 -50.90
N ALA A 6 -1.54 27.54 -50.38
CA ALA A 6 -2.31 27.07 -49.22
C ALA A 6 -3.25 25.88 -49.48
N ALA A 7 -3.88 25.82 -50.66
CA ALA A 7 -4.76 24.70 -51.04
C ALA A 7 -3.97 23.39 -51.22
N ALA A 8 -2.70 23.52 -51.60
CA ALA A 8 -1.81 22.39 -51.80
C ALA A 8 -1.38 21.72 -50.49
N LEU A 9 -1.25 22.48 -49.41
CA LEU A 9 -0.88 21.96 -48.09
C LEU A 9 -2.08 21.25 -47.42
N ARG A 10 -3.30 21.81 -47.56
CA ARG A 10 -4.52 21.27 -46.93
C ARG A 10 -4.91 19.87 -47.43
N ARG A 11 -4.61 19.53 -48.68
CA ARG A 11 -4.87 18.19 -49.26
C ARG A 11 -4.01 17.07 -48.67
N TRP A 12 -2.85 17.41 -48.08
CA TRP A 12 -1.98 16.42 -47.44
C TRP A 12 -2.16 16.35 -45.91
N LEU A 13 -2.80 17.36 -45.30
CA LEU A 13 -3.07 17.36 -43.86
C LEU A 13 -4.02 16.24 -43.43
N ALA A 14 -5.11 16.01 -44.16
CA ALA A 14 -6.07 14.94 -43.83
C ALA A 14 -5.44 13.54 -43.87
N PRO A 15 -4.75 13.11 -44.95
CA PRO A 15 -4.09 11.80 -44.96
C PRO A 15 -2.91 11.73 -43.98
N ALA A 16 -2.20 12.83 -43.70
CA ALA A 16 -1.15 12.85 -42.68
C ALA A 16 -1.70 12.68 -41.26
N CYS A 17 -2.83 13.31 -40.93
CA CYS A 17 -3.51 13.11 -39.65
C CYS A 17 -4.03 11.67 -39.49
N LEU A 18 -4.57 11.07 -40.56
CA LEU A 18 -5.01 9.68 -40.55
C LEU A 18 -3.83 8.70 -40.40
N ALA A 19 -2.70 8.96 -41.07
CA ALA A 19 -1.49 8.17 -40.92
C ALA A 19 -0.91 8.25 -39.49
N LEU A 20 -0.88 9.45 -38.91
CA LEU A 20 -0.48 9.66 -37.52
C LEU A 20 -1.42 8.97 -36.53
N ALA A 21 -2.73 9.04 -36.75
CA ALA A 21 -3.71 8.34 -35.93
C ALA A 21 -3.55 6.81 -36.04
N GLY A 22 -3.29 6.28 -37.23
CA GLY A 22 -2.99 4.87 -37.45
C GLY A 22 -1.73 4.41 -36.72
N LEU A 23 -0.64 5.19 -36.79
CA LEU A 23 0.59 4.91 -36.05
C LEU A 23 0.37 4.97 -34.53
N ALA A 24 -0.41 5.92 -34.04
CA ALA A 24 -0.75 6.02 -32.62
C ALA A 24 -1.58 4.80 -32.14
N LEU A 25 -2.56 4.35 -32.94
CA LEU A 25 -3.34 3.15 -32.65
C LEU A 25 -2.49 1.88 -32.66
N ALA A 26 -1.57 1.73 -33.63
CA ALA A 26 -0.65 0.60 -33.68
C ALA A 26 0.27 0.57 -32.45
N ALA A 27 0.83 1.72 -32.06
CA ALA A 27 1.66 1.83 -30.85
C ALA A 27 0.87 1.56 -29.56
N ALA A 28 -0.42 1.92 -29.51
CA ALA A 28 -1.29 1.57 -28.39
C ALA A 28 -1.60 0.06 -28.35
N ALA A 29 -1.85 -0.55 -29.50
CA ALA A 29 -2.08 -1.99 -29.64
C ALA A 29 -0.83 -2.81 -29.24
N GLU A 30 0.37 -2.40 -29.65
CA GLU A 30 1.62 -3.04 -29.23
C GLU A 30 1.86 -2.93 -27.72
N ARG A 31 1.58 -1.78 -27.12
CA ARG A 31 1.66 -1.60 -25.66
C ARG A 31 0.63 -2.46 -24.93
N GLY A 32 -0.58 -2.57 -25.47
CA GLY A 32 -1.62 -3.46 -24.93
C GLY A 32 -1.24 -4.93 -25.05
N TRP A 33 -0.72 -5.34 -26.20
CA TRP A 33 -0.31 -6.72 -26.49
C TRP A 33 0.89 -7.15 -25.66
N SER A 34 1.91 -6.30 -25.55
CA SER A 34 3.07 -6.55 -24.69
C SER A 34 2.68 -6.62 -23.20
N GLY A 35 1.81 -5.72 -22.74
CA GLY A 35 1.26 -5.77 -21.38
C GLY A 35 0.49 -7.08 -21.11
N TRP A 36 -0.32 -7.54 -22.07
CA TRP A 36 -1.04 -8.80 -21.96
C TRP A 36 -0.11 -10.03 -21.94
N GLN A 37 0.90 -10.05 -22.80
CA GLN A 37 1.89 -11.13 -22.78
C GLN A 37 2.69 -11.17 -21.49
N GLN A 38 3.07 -10.03 -20.93
CA GLN A 38 3.77 -9.98 -19.64
C GLN A 38 2.87 -10.42 -18.50
N ALA A 39 1.59 -10.02 -18.48
CA ALA A 39 0.63 -10.52 -17.49
C ALA A 39 0.53 -12.06 -17.54
N ARG A 40 0.44 -12.63 -18.75
CA ARG A 40 0.38 -14.08 -18.96
C ARG A 40 1.69 -14.80 -18.62
N ALA A 41 2.84 -14.14 -18.79
CA ALA A 41 4.14 -14.66 -18.37
C ALA A 41 4.27 -14.65 -16.85
N ASN A 42 3.83 -13.59 -16.17
CA ASN A 42 3.85 -13.48 -14.72
C ASN A 42 2.96 -14.55 -14.06
N GLU A 43 1.81 -14.87 -14.67
CA GLU A 43 0.96 -15.98 -14.21
C GLU A 43 1.69 -17.32 -14.26
N ARG A 44 2.44 -17.60 -15.33
CA ARG A 44 3.24 -18.84 -15.43
C ARG A 44 4.38 -18.86 -14.40
N MET A 45 5.02 -17.72 -14.16
CA MET A 45 6.09 -17.60 -13.17
C MET A 45 5.58 -17.82 -11.74
N ALA A 46 4.35 -17.41 -11.42
CA ALA A 46 3.79 -17.61 -10.08
C ALA A 46 3.69 -19.10 -9.70
N TRP A 47 3.53 -20.01 -10.66
CA TRP A 47 3.51 -21.46 -10.43
C TRP A 47 4.89 -22.12 -10.43
N ALA A 48 5.93 -21.40 -10.88
CA ALA A 48 7.30 -21.89 -10.93
C ALA A 48 8.10 -21.34 -9.73
N GLU A 49 8.87 -22.20 -9.07
CA GLU A 49 9.85 -21.76 -8.08
C GLU A 49 10.94 -20.94 -8.79
N PRO A 50 11.31 -19.75 -8.28
CA PRO A 50 12.19 -18.90 -9.03
C PRO A 50 13.61 -19.49 -8.94
N PRO A 51 14.44 -19.33 -9.97
CA PRO A 51 15.88 -19.53 -9.80
C PRO A 51 16.37 -18.69 -8.61
N GLN A 52 17.30 -19.20 -7.79
CA GLN A 52 17.84 -18.47 -6.64
C GLN A 52 18.47 -17.12 -7.06
N ASP A 53 18.91 -17.02 -8.31
CA ASP A 53 19.53 -15.88 -8.96
C ASP A 53 18.56 -15.06 -9.83
N ALA A 54 17.25 -15.27 -9.70
CA ALA A 54 16.26 -14.50 -10.46
C ALA A 54 16.45 -12.98 -10.26
N GLU A 55 16.40 -12.23 -11.37
CA GLU A 55 16.53 -10.78 -11.32
C GLU A 55 15.43 -10.15 -10.43
N PRO A 56 15.75 -9.10 -9.65
CA PRO A 56 14.76 -8.44 -8.78
C PRO A 56 13.49 -7.96 -9.49
N ARG A 57 13.60 -7.58 -10.77
CA ARG A 57 12.41 -7.20 -11.56
C ARG A 57 11.47 -8.39 -11.80
N VAL A 58 12.03 -9.57 -12.03
CA VAL A 58 11.26 -10.81 -12.23
C VAL A 58 10.56 -11.20 -10.93
N LEU A 59 11.28 -11.15 -9.81
CA LEU A 59 10.72 -11.41 -8.49
C LEU A 59 9.59 -10.45 -8.14
N LEU A 60 9.74 -9.15 -8.42
CA LEU A 60 8.67 -8.17 -8.21
C LEU A 60 7.42 -8.51 -9.03
N ALA A 61 7.61 -8.88 -10.30
CA ALA A 61 6.51 -9.26 -11.18
C ALA A 61 5.79 -10.53 -10.72
N ARG A 62 6.55 -11.51 -10.23
CA ARG A 62 6.02 -12.75 -9.66
C ARG A 62 5.27 -12.49 -8.35
N ALA A 63 5.81 -11.68 -7.45
CA ALA A 63 5.16 -11.30 -6.21
C ALA A 63 3.77 -10.69 -6.46
N VAL A 64 3.67 -9.75 -7.42
CA VAL A 64 2.40 -9.13 -7.81
C VAL A 64 1.41 -10.16 -8.38
N ALA A 65 1.88 -11.17 -9.10
CA ALA A 65 1.02 -12.26 -9.59
C ALA A 65 0.58 -13.20 -8.47
N LEU A 66 1.47 -13.58 -7.56
CA LEU A 66 1.19 -14.40 -6.38
C LEU A 66 0.12 -13.76 -5.49
N GLU A 67 0.18 -12.44 -5.29
CA GLU A 67 -0.87 -11.70 -4.58
C GLU A 67 -2.26 -11.88 -5.20
N ARG A 68 -2.37 -11.82 -6.54
CA ARG A 68 -3.65 -12.01 -7.25
C ARG A 68 -4.19 -13.43 -7.11
N LEU A 69 -3.30 -14.41 -6.91
CA LEU A 69 -3.63 -15.81 -6.68
C LEU A 69 -3.89 -16.11 -5.18
N GLY A 70 -3.82 -15.11 -4.29
CA GLY A 70 -4.00 -15.30 -2.85
C GLY A 70 -2.81 -15.92 -2.12
N ARG A 71 -1.67 -16.12 -2.81
CA ARG A 71 -0.44 -16.72 -2.26
C ARG A 71 0.42 -15.66 -1.57
N ALA A 72 -0.15 -15.04 -0.54
CA ALA A 72 0.42 -13.87 0.12
C ALA A 72 1.79 -14.10 0.76
N ASP A 73 2.00 -15.27 1.37
CA ASP A 73 3.25 -15.57 2.09
C ASP A 73 4.44 -15.69 1.12
N GLU A 74 4.20 -16.27 -0.05
CA GLU A 74 5.20 -16.38 -1.12
C GLU A 74 5.46 -15.04 -1.80
N ALA A 75 4.41 -14.22 -1.99
CA ALA A 75 4.59 -12.85 -2.46
C ALA A 75 5.45 -12.03 -1.49
N LEU A 76 5.24 -12.18 -0.18
CA LEU A 76 6.06 -11.50 0.84
C LEU A 76 7.53 -11.94 0.79
N ALA A 77 7.79 -13.23 0.57
CA ALA A 77 9.16 -13.73 0.40
C ALA A 77 9.85 -13.09 -0.83
N ASP A 78 9.16 -13.02 -1.96
CA ASP A 78 9.69 -12.36 -3.16
C ASP A 78 9.92 -10.87 -2.94
N TYR A 79 8.98 -10.16 -2.30
CA TYR A 79 9.16 -8.73 -2.01
C TYR A 79 10.36 -8.49 -1.09
N ALA A 80 10.58 -9.33 -0.09
CA ALA A 80 11.75 -9.23 0.77
C ALA A 80 13.05 -9.38 -0.03
N GLU A 81 13.08 -10.29 -1.00
CA GLU A 81 14.24 -10.50 -1.86
C GLU A 81 14.47 -9.33 -2.83
N VAL A 82 13.39 -8.73 -3.34
CA VAL A 82 13.46 -7.47 -4.11
C VAL A 82 13.96 -6.31 -3.26
N GLU A 83 13.53 -6.22 -2.00
CA GLU A 83 14.04 -5.21 -1.07
C GLU A 83 15.53 -5.36 -0.78
N ALA A 84 16.04 -6.60 -0.74
CA ALA A 84 17.44 -6.90 -0.48
C ALA A 84 18.35 -6.61 -1.70
N ARG A 85 17.92 -6.97 -2.91
CA ARG A 85 18.79 -6.97 -4.12
C ARG A 85 18.41 -5.94 -5.17
N GLY A 86 17.19 -5.39 -5.13
CA GLY A 86 16.68 -4.46 -6.12
C GLY A 86 17.35 -3.09 -6.06
N ASP A 87 17.25 -2.34 -7.16
CA ASP A 87 17.60 -0.92 -7.17
C ASP A 87 16.62 -0.06 -6.35
N ALA A 88 16.89 1.24 -6.20
CA ALA A 88 16.04 2.11 -5.39
C ALA A 88 14.57 2.15 -5.85
N ALA A 89 14.30 2.02 -7.15
CA ALA A 89 12.93 2.02 -7.66
C ALA A 89 12.21 0.70 -7.38
N LEU A 90 12.89 -0.42 -7.55
CA LEU A 90 12.35 -1.75 -7.25
C LEU A 90 12.11 -1.94 -5.75
N ARG A 91 13.04 -1.50 -4.90
CA ARG A 91 12.86 -1.53 -3.43
C ARG A 91 11.67 -0.70 -2.98
N HIS A 92 11.51 0.50 -3.55
CA HIS A 92 10.33 1.35 -3.27
C HIS A 92 9.03 0.66 -3.69
N ALA A 93 9.00 0.08 -4.90
CA ALA A 93 7.83 -0.64 -5.41
C ALA A 93 7.48 -1.86 -4.52
N ALA A 94 8.47 -2.64 -4.08
CA ALA A 94 8.26 -3.76 -3.17
C ALA A 94 7.63 -3.30 -1.85
N ARG A 95 8.17 -2.26 -1.20
CA ARG A 95 7.60 -1.73 0.07
C ARG A 95 6.16 -1.26 -0.08
N VAL A 96 5.85 -0.54 -1.15
CA VAL A 96 4.49 -0.06 -1.42
C VAL A 96 3.56 -1.25 -1.64
N ASN A 97 3.99 -2.27 -2.39
CA ASN A 97 3.18 -3.46 -2.62
C ASN A 97 2.94 -4.28 -1.34
N VAL A 98 3.97 -4.49 -0.52
CA VAL A 98 3.83 -5.15 0.80
C VAL A 98 2.81 -4.40 1.67
N ALA A 99 2.91 -3.07 1.75
CA ALA A 99 1.97 -2.29 2.54
C ALA A 99 0.54 -2.34 1.98
N ASN A 100 0.38 -2.35 0.66
CA ASN A 100 -0.91 -2.50 0.00
C ASN A 100 -1.52 -3.91 0.17
N LEU A 101 -0.69 -4.95 0.20
CA LEU A 101 -1.11 -6.31 0.52
C LEU A 101 -1.70 -6.38 1.93
N TYR A 102 -1.02 -5.79 2.93
CA TYR A 102 -1.56 -5.71 4.29
C TYR A 102 -2.85 -4.90 4.37
N LEU A 103 -2.97 -3.80 3.62
CA LEU A 103 -4.19 -3.01 3.56
C LEU A 103 -5.37 -3.84 3.04
N ARG A 104 -5.19 -4.51 1.89
CA ARG A 104 -6.22 -5.38 1.31
C ARG A 104 -6.62 -6.51 2.25
N ARG A 105 -5.64 -7.18 2.87
CA ARG A 105 -5.91 -8.28 3.80
C ARG A 105 -6.59 -7.81 5.07
N GLY A 106 -6.21 -6.64 5.61
CA GLY A 106 -6.86 -6.02 6.76
C GLY A 106 -8.33 -5.70 6.48
N ILE A 107 -8.64 -5.16 5.28
CA ILE A 107 -10.02 -4.93 4.84
C ILE A 107 -10.80 -6.24 4.71
N ALA A 108 -10.20 -7.27 4.10
CA ALA A 108 -10.85 -8.58 3.94
C ALA A 108 -11.17 -9.21 5.30
N VAL A 109 -10.19 -9.29 6.21
CA VAL A 109 -10.38 -9.84 7.57
C VAL A 109 -11.44 -9.06 8.35
N ALA A 110 -11.49 -7.72 8.22
CA ALA A 110 -12.51 -6.90 8.87
C ALA A 110 -13.93 -7.18 8.36
N ARG A 111 -14.08 -7.53 7.08
CA ARG A 111 -15.38 -7.77 6.43
C ARG A 111 -15.87 -9.20 6.56
N GLU A 112 -14.96 -10.17 6.40
CA GLU A 112 -15.29 -11.58 6.19
C GLU A 112 -15.13 -12.39 7.48
N ASP A 113 -14.00 -12.23 8.18
CA ASP A 113 -13.68 -13.04 9.37
C ASP A 113 -14.27 -12.43 10.66
N GLY A 114 -14.58 -11.13 10.66
CA GLY A 114 -15.00 -10.38 11.86
C GLY A 114 -13.90 -10.25 12.92
N ASN A 115 -12.66 -10.70 12.63
CA ASN A 115 -11.54 -10.64 13.56
C ASN A 115 -10.93 -9.23 13.60
N ALA A 116 -11.52 -8.38 14.44
CA ALA A 116 -11.14 -6.98 14.58
C ALA A 116 -9.68 -6.78 15.01
N GLU A 117 -9.15 -7.64 15.89
CA GLU A 117 -7.75 -7.54 16.35
C GLU A 117 -6.77 -7.80 15.20
N ARG A 118 -6.99 -8.86 14.43
CA ARG A 118 -6.15 -9.19 13.28
C ARG A 118 -6.24 -8.12 12.20
N ALA A 119 -7.45 -7.62 11.91
CA ALA A 119 -7.64 -6.51 10.98
C ALA A 119 -6.87 -5.26 11.44
N LEU A 120 -6.94 -4.93 12.73
CA LEU A 120 -6.23 -3.79 13.31
C LEU A 120 -4.72 -3.91 13.12
N VAL A 121 -4.13 -5.07 13.41
CA VAL A 121 -2.69 -5.30 13.23
C VAL A 121 -2.29 -5.12 11.76
N LEU A 122 -3.04 -5.71 10.82
CA LEU A 122 -2.76 -5.60 9.39
C LEU A 122 -2.86 -4.16 8.88
N LEU A 123 -3.88 -3.41 9.33
CA LEU A 123 -4.06 -2.01 8.96
C LEU A 123 -2.94 -1.13 9.55
N GLN A 124 -2.44 -1.42 10.75
CA GLN A 124 -1.29 -0.71 11.31
C GLN A 124 0.01 -1.00 10.55
N LEU A 125 0.25 -2.26 10.14
CA LEU A 125 1.38 -2.62 9.29
C LEU A 125 1.34 -1.89 7.94
N ALA A 126 0.15 -1.83 7.33
CA ALA A 126 -0.05 -1.07 6.09
C ALA A 126 0.30 0.43 6.26
N LYS A 127 -0.21 1.07 7.32
CA LYS A 127 0.08 2.49 7.62
C LYS A 127 1.57 2.72 7.84
N SER A 128 2.23 1.88 8.62
CA SER A 128 3.67 1.97 8.89
C SER A 128 4.50 1.85 7.61
N GLY A 129 4.18 0.85 6.77
CA GLY A 129 4.83 0.63 5.48
C GLY A 129 4.65 1.79 4.51
N LEU A 130 3.42 2.28 4.34
CA LEU A 130 3.13 3.43 3.46
C LEU A 130 3.80 4.71 3.94
N ARG A 131 3.82 4.97 5.25
CA ARG A 131 4.57 6.11 5.82
C ARG A 131 6.07 6.01 5.55
N ARG A 132 6.63 4.81 5.64
CA ARG A 132 8.05 4.57 5.31
C ARG A 132 8.32 4.85 3.84
N ALA A 133 7.48 4.32 2.94
CA ALA A 133 7.61 4.58 1.51
C ALA A 133 7.52 6.08 1.18
N LEU A 134 6.59 6.81 1.81
CA LEU A 134 6.41 8.25 1.60
C LEU A 134 7.50 9.13 2.22
N ARG A 135 8.25 8.64 3.20
CA ARG A 135 9.46 9.33 3.67
C ARG A 135 10.58 9.28 2.62
N GLU A 136 10.62 8.22 1.82
CA GLU A 136 11.62 8.05 0.77
C GLU A 136 11.21 8.73 -0.53
N ARG A 137 9.92 8.64 -0.91
CA ARG A 137 9.35 9.29 -2.11
C ARG A 137 8.03 9.98 -1.78
N PRO A 138 8.08 11.25 -1.32
CA PRO A 138 6.89 12.02 -0.95
C PRO A 138 5.92 12.27 -2.13
N GLU A 139 6.40 12.18 -3.36
CA GLU A 139 5.67 12.41 -4.60
C GLU A 139 4.79 11.23 -5.05
N ASP A 140 4.92 10.05 -4.44
CA ASP A 140 4.14 8.87 -4.79
C ASP A 140 2.66 9.04 -4.41
N TRP A 141 1.87 9.51 -5.38
CA TRP A 141 0.45 9.77 -5.21
C TRP A 141 -0.35 8.52 -4.83
N ASN A 142 0.01 7.36 -5.37
CA ASN A 142 -0.70 6.11 -5.09
C ASN A 142 -0.50 5.69 -3.63
N ALA A 143 0.74 5.80 -3.13
CA ALA A 143 1.04 5.52 -1.73
C ALA A 143 0.34 6.52 -0.78
N ARG A 144 0.25 7.80 -1.15
CA ARG A 144 -0.51 8.81 -0.39
C ARG A 144 -1.99 8.46 -0.32
N TYR A 145 -2.62 8.19 -1.47
CA TYR A 145 -4.02 7.81 -1.53
C TYR A 145 -4.32 6.56 -0.68
N ASN A 146 -3.47 5.52 -0.77
CA ASN A 146 -3.66 4.31 0.01
C ASN A 146 -3.46 4.54 1.52
N LEU A 147 -2.58 5.47 1.91
CA LEU A 147 -2.40 5.85 3.31
C LEU A 147 -3.64 6.57 3.84
N GLU A 148 -4.21 7.49 3.06
CA GLU A 148 -5.47 8.16 3.41
C GLU A 148 -6.61 7.15 3.58
N LEU A 149 -6.71 6.17 2.68
CA LEU A 149 -7.68 5.07 2.81
C LEU A 149 -7.45 4.28 4.11
N ALA A 150 -6.21 3.91 4.41
CA ALA A 150 -5.89 3.20 5.64
C ALA A 150 -6.22 4.01 6.91
N GLN A 151 -6.02 5.33 6.89
CA GLN A 151 -6.36 6.22 8.00
C GLN A 151 -7.86 6.43 8.16
N ARG A 152 -8.65 6.37 7.08
CA ARG A 152 -10.13 6.39 7.18
C ARG A 152 -10.67 5.10 7.81
N LEU A 153 -10.05 3.96 7.51
CA LEU A 153 -10.43 2.67 8.07
C LEU A 153 -10.01 2.53 9.54
N LEU A 154 -8.79 2.95 9.87
CA LEU A 154 -8.26 2.95 11.22
C LEU A 154 -7.61 4.30 11.52
N PRO A 155 -8.40 5.29 12.01
CA PRO A 155 -7.88 6.59 12.38
C PRO A 155 -6.78 6.47 13.44
N ASP A 156 -5.76 7.33 13.36
CA ASP A 156 -4.82 7.44 14.46
C ASP A 156 -5.54 8.04 15.67
N VAL A 157 -5.47 7.35 16.81
CA VAL A 157 -5.93 7.91 18.07
C VAL A 157 -4.87 8.89 18.51
N VAL A 158 -5.05 10.16 18.19
CA VAL A 158 -4.29 11.24 18.82
C VAL A 158 -4.79 11.30 20.25
N PRO A 159 -3.98 10.99 21.28
CA PRO A 159 -4.40 11.23 22.65
C PRO A 159 -4.78 12.69 22.75
N ARG A 160 -6.06 12.97 22.98
CA ARG A 160 -6.50 14.33 23.24
C ARG A 160 -5.86 14.69 24.57
N ASP A 161 -4.98 15.67 24.63
CA ASP A 161 -4.41 16.14 25.90
C ASP A 161 -5.51 16.84 26.71
N TRP A 162 -6.44 16.08 27.31
CA TRP A 162 -7.37 16.61 28.31
C TRP A 162 -6.62 17.22 29.51
N ARG A 163 -5.34 16.89 29.67
CA ARG A 163 -4.47 17.35 30.75
C ARG A 163 -3.94 18.79 30.60
N ARG A 164 -4.32 19.53 29.54
CA ARG A 164 -3.86 20.91 29.31
C ARG A 164 -4.91 21.99 29.64
N SER A 165 -6.13 21.62 30.02
CA SER A 165 -7.05 22.55 30.67
C SER A 165 -6.77 22.47 32.16
N GLY A 166 -6.24 23.54 32.76
CA GLY A 166 -5.87 23.62 34.18
C GLY A 166 -7.03 23.55 35.18
N ASP A 167 -8.16 22.98 34.78
CA ASP A 167 -9.35 22.76 35.60
C ASP A 167 -9.50 21.26 35.83
N GLU A 168 -8.60 20.71 36.64
CA GLU A 168 -8.75 19.36 37.14
C GLU A 168 -9.86 19.41 38.21
N PRO A 169 -11.03 18.74 38.02
CA PRO A 169 -12.03 18.73 39.07
C PRO A 169 -11.42 18.03 40.28
N GLU A 170 -11.27 18.76 41.38
CA GLU A 170 -10.84 18.19 42.65
C GLU A 170 -11.72 16.97 42.93
N ILE A 171 -11.11 15.79 42.96
CA ILE A 171 -11.81 14.56 43.32
C ILE A 171 -12.39 14.79 44.72
N PRO A 172 -13.72 14.75 44.92
CA PRO A 172 -14.32 14.98 46.23
C PRO A 172 -13.69 14.04 47.26
N GLU A 173 -13.33 14.54 48.43
CA GLU A 173 -12.62 13.76 49.47
C GLU A 173 -13.31 12.44 49.85
N ALA A 174 -14.63 12.37 49.70
CA ALA A 174 -15.39 11.14 49.87
C ALA A 174 -14.94 10.01 48.93
N MET A 175 -14.66 10.33 47.67
CA MET A 175 -14.25 9.36 46.66
C MET A 175 -12.79 8.92 46.84
N LYS A 176 -11.94 9.77 47.43
CA LYS A 176 -10.57 9.38 47.83
C LYS A 176 -10.59 8.38 48.99
N ARG A 177 -11.49 8.56 49.96
CA ARG A 177 -11.70 7.64 51.08
C ARG A 177 -12.21 6.28 50.63
N ASP A 178 -13.16 6.25 49.69
CA ASP A 178 -13.64 5.00 49.12
C ASP A 178 -12.51 4.25 48.41
N LYS A 179 -11.71 4.94 47.57
CA LYS A 179 -10.57 4.32 46.88
C LYS A 179 -9.52 3.78 47.85
N ALA A 180 -9.26 4.49 48.95
CA ALA A 180 -8.39 4.00 50.03
C ALA A 180 -8.97 2.76 50.71
N ALA A 181 -10.28 2.75 51.00
CA ALA A 181 -10.97 1.61 51.58
C ALA A 181 -10.95 0.36 50.67
N TRP A 182 -11.08 0.53 49.36
CA TRP A 182 -10.92 -0.56 48.38
C TRP A 182 -9.50 -1.14 48.36
N THR A 183 -8.50 -0.29 48.56
CA THR A 183 -7.08 -0.69 48.58
C THR A 183 -6.72 -1.42 49.88
N GLU A 184 -7.36 -1.07 50.99
CA GLU A 184 -7.20 -1.77 52.27
C GLU A 184 -7.99 -3.10 52.32
N MET A 185 -9.14 -3.19 51.64
CA MET A 185 -9.96 -4.39 51.57
C MET A 185 -9.30 -5.50 50.74
N VAL A 186 -8.52 -5.13 49.71
CA VAL A 186 -7.67 -6.07 48.95
C VAL A 186 -6.26 -6.01 49.52
N SER A 187 -6.04 -6.74 50.62
CA SER A 187 -4.68 -6.90 51.17
C SER A 187 -3.70 -7.32 50.07
N PRO A 188 -2.52 -6.69 49.94
CA PRO A 188 -1.48 -7.17 49.03
C PRO A 188 -1.09 -8.60 49.42
N PRO A 189 -0.77 -9.49 48.46
CA PRO A 189 -0.43 -10.88 48.76
C PRO A 189 0.75 -10.92 49.73
N ARG A 190 0.49 -11.35 50.96
CA ARG A 190 1.53 -11.59 51.96
C ARG A 190 2.24 -12.89 51.59
N GLY A 191 3.47 -12.79 51.12
CA GLY A 191 4.35 -13.94 50.98
C GLY A 191 5.57 -13.61 50.15
N MET A 192 6.69 -13.34 50.83
CA MET A 192 8.04 -13.77 50.45
C MET A 192 9.04 -13.35 51.55
N HIS A 193 9.16 -14.20 52.56
CA HIS A 193 10.41 -14.45 53.28
C HIS A 193 10.84 -15.87 52.93
#